data_AF-A0AAN7B0A5-F1
#
_entry.id   AF-A0AAN7B0A5-F1
#
_cell.length_a   1.000
_cell.length_b   1.000
_cell.length_c   1.000
_cell.angle_alpha   90.00
_cell.angle_beta   90.00
_cell.angle_gamma   90.00
#
_symmetry.space_group_name_H-M   'P 1'
#
loop_
_entity.id
_entity.type
_entity.pdbx_description
1 polymer ?
#
loop_
_entity_poly.entity_id
_entity_poly.type
_entity_poly.pdbx_seq_one_letter_code
_entity_poly.pdbx_strand_id
1 'polypeptide(L)'
;FELVQRLLARQQVGNIELDAIPPPEQVAADQYEYSPCPPRIGPFPLHPRLFMHSFLHPKDHLGSLGLSRLPKKLHSPLGFHGDEPAGQQPEGWGIYIVEGYRWSLFRWLGLCATVISTVLSVLWCVVTGDIQGGTGVGNLCMGLLAVVLCVVLLGIRAAGPVEMYV
;
A
#
# COMPACT_ATOMS: atom_id res chain seq x y z
N PHE A 1 -6.33 -15.54 4.38
CA PHE A 1 -6.17 -15.06 5.76
C PHE A 1 -4.80 -14.44 5.89
N GLU A 2 -4.72 -13.14 6.12
CA GLU A 2 -3.47 -12.43 6.36
C GLU A 2 -3.73 -11.34 7.42
N LEU A 3 -2.78 -11.12 8.33
CA LEU A 3 -2.97 -10.34 9.55
C LEU A 3 -2.46 -8.91 9.38
N VAL A 4 -3.37 -7.93 9.34
CA VAL A 4 -3.02 -6.53 9.13
C VAL A 4 -2.50 -5.92 10.43
N GLN A 5 -1.19 -5.78 10.55
CA GLN A 5 -0.55 -5.21 11.76
C GLN A 5 -0.58 -3.67 11.71
N ARG A 6 -1.44 -3.05 12.52
CA ARG A 6 -1.42 -1.57 12.67
C ARG A 6 -0.18 -1.18 13.48
N LEU A 7 0.86 -0.71 12.78
CA LEU A 7 2.17 -0.34 13.36
C LEU A 7 2.09 0.69 14.51
N LEU A 8 1.07 1.55 14.54
CA LEU A 8 0.83 2.52 15.62
C LEU A 8 0.08 1.94 16.85
N ALA A 9 -0.55 0.77 16.73
CA ALA A 9 -1.42 0.21 17.78
C ALA A 9 -0.98 -1.18 18.28
N ARG A 10 0.00 -1.84 17.63
CA ARG A 10 0.38 -3.26 17.85
C ARG A 10 -0.75 -4.30 17.69
N GLN A 11 -1.98 -3.88 17.44
CA GLN A 11 -3.12 -4.77 17.21
C GLN A 11 -3.14 -5.22 15.74
N GLN A 12 -3.34 -6.52 15.55
CA GLN A 12 -3.62 -7.15 14.27
C GLN A 12 -5.12 -7.41 14.14
N VAL A 13 -5.68 -7.09 12.99
CA VAL A 13 -7.06 -7.47 12.62
C VAL A 13 -6.97 -8.39 11.42
N GLY A 14 -7.68 -9.52 11.48
CA GLY A 14 -7.80 -10.47 10.36
C GLY A 14 -9.09 -10.22 9.57
N ASN A 15 -9.11 -10.65 8.31
CA ASN A 15 -10.34 -10.63 7.51
C ASN A 15 -11.12 -11.96 7.65
N ILE A 16 -12.44 -11.85 7.75
CA ILE A 16 -13.40 -12.96 7.84
C ILE A 16 -14.06 -13.21 6.46
N GLU A 17 -14.47 -12.16 5.75
CA GLU A 17 -15.17 -12.25 4.45
C GLU A 17 -14.65 -11.22 3.44
N LEU A 18 -14.70 -11.56 2.15
CA LEU A 18 -14.39 -10.64 1.04
C LEU A 18 -15.69 -10.15 0.41
N ASP A 19 -15.69 -8.91 -0.08
CA ASP A 19 -16.84 -8.25 -0.74
C ASP A 19 -18.15 -8.18 0.09
N ALA A 20 -18.05 -8.30 1.42
CA ALA A 20 -19.15 -8.18 2.36
C ALA A 20 -19.39 -6.72 2.82
N ILE A 21 -20.65 -6.39 3.14
CA ILE A 21 -21.12 -5.06 3.58
C ILE A 21 -22.08 -5.26 4.77
N PRO A 22 -22.13 -4.36 5.78
CA PRO A 22 -23.00 -4.56 6.93
C PRO A 22 -24.46 -4.67 6.52
N PRO A 23 -25.20 -5.66 7.05
CA PRO A 23 -26.60 -5.87 6.72
C PRO A 23 -27.45 -4.65 7.11
N PRO A 24 -28.54 -4.36 6.38
CA PRO A 24 -29.36 -3.16 6.59
C PRO A 24 -29.98 -3.10 7.99
N GLU A 25 -30.13 -4.24 8.67
CA GLU A 25 -30.59 -4.33 10.06
C GLU A 25 -29.64 -3.62 11.03
N GLN A 26 -28.31 -3.72 10.83
CA GLN A 26 -27.32 -3.04 11.67
C GLN A 26 -27.26 -1.54 11.39
N VAL A 27 -27.61 -1.11 10.17
CA VAL A 27 -27.80 0.31 9.83
C VAL A 27 -29.07 0.86 10.47
N ALA A 28 -30.17 0.09 10.44
CA ALA A 28 -31.42 0.45 11.11
C ALA A 28 -31.30 0.47 12.64
N ALA A 29 -30.40 -0.34 13.21
CA ALA A 29 -30.03 -0.35 14.62
C ALA A 29 -28.99 0.73 15.00
N ASP A 30 -28.66 1.67 14.08
CA ASP A 30 -27.70 2.76 14.27
C ASP A 30 -26.28 2.29 14.68
N GLN A 31 -25.89 1.06 14.31
CA GLN A 31 -24.56 0.51 14.56
C GLN A 31 -23.56 0.86 13.45
N TYR A 32 -24.05 1.11 12.24
CA TYR A 32 -23.25 1.48 11.07
C TYR A 32 -23.91 2.58 10.24
N GLU A 33 -23.09 3.51 9.76
CA GLU A 33 -23.50 4.58 8.86
C GLU A 33 -22.89 4.37 7.46
N TYR A 34 -23.74 4.21 6.44
CA TYR A 34 -23.36 4.35 5.03
C TYR A 34 -24.56 4.81 4.19
N SER A 35 -24.30 5.49 3.07
CA SER A 35 -25.33 6.04 2.18
C SER A 35 -24.99 5.87 0.69
N PRO A 36 -25.90 5.35 -0.15
CA PRO A 36 -27.24 4.86 0.18
C PRO A 36 -27.23 3.48 0.89
N CYS A 37 -28.27 3.18 1.66
CA CYS A 37 -28.55 1.85 2.22
C CYS A 37 -29.85 1.28 1.58
N PRO A 38 -29.84 0.06 1.02
CA PRO A 38 -28.66 -0.74 0.68
C PRO A 38 -27.76 -0.03 -0.37
N PRO A 39 -26.47 -0.39 -0.46
CA PRO A 39 -25.56 0.27 -1.38
C PRO A 39 -25.93 -0.05 -2.82
N ARG A 40 -25.86 0.96 -3.69
CA ARG A 40 -25.98 0.75 -5.14
C ARG A 40 -24.65 0.23 -5.69
N ILE A 41 -24.37 -1.05 -5.43
CA ILE A 41 -23.27 -1.79 -6.04
C ILE A 41 -23.63 -1.97 -7.52
N GLY A 42 -23.08 -1.09 -8.38
CA GLY A 42 -23.17 -1.27 -9.82
C GLY A 42 -22.34 -2.47 -10.27
N PRO A 43 -22.53 -2.98 -11.51
CA PRO A 43 -21.77 -4.12 -12.03
C PRO A 43 -20.28 -3.84 -12.24
N PHE A 44 -19.83 -2.60 -12.02
CA PHE A 44 -18.44 -2.18 -12.17
C PHE A 44 -17.88 -1.66 -10.83
N PRO A 45 -16.75 -2.19 -10.34
CA PRO A 45 -16.11 -1.68 -9.15
C PRO A 45 -15.61 -0.24 -9.37
N LEU A 46 -15.57 0.56 -8.30
CA LEU A 46 -15.05 1.92 -8.37
C LEU A 46 -13.56 1.89 -8.73
N HIS A 47 -13.17 2.59 -9.79
CA HIS A 47 -11.79 2.56 -10.28
C HIS A 47 -10.82 3.06 -9.19
N PRO A 48 -9.75 2.31 -8.83
CA PRO A 48 -8.92 2.61 -7.65
C PRO A 48 -8.35 4.04 -7.60
N ARG A 49 -8.01 4.62 -8.76
CA ARG A 49 -7.56 6.02 -8.84
C ARG A 49 -8.64 7.05 -8.44
N LEU A 50 -9.90 6.79 -8.75
CA LEU A 50 -11.01 7.68 -8.38
C LEU A 50 -11.33 7.57 -6.88
N PHE A 51 -11.28 6.35 -6.34
CA PHE A 51 -11.38 6.15 -4.89
C PHE A 51 -10.25 6.88 -4.15
N MET A 52 -8.99 6.62 -4.53
CA MET A 52 -7.82 7.20 -3.89
C MET A 52 -7.80 8.73 -3.99
N HIS A 53 -8.17 9.30 -5.14
CA HIS A 53 -8.29 10.75 -5.29
C HIS A 53 -9.37 11.33 -4.36
N SER A 54 -10.53 10.67 -4.24
CA SER A 54 -11.59 11.10 -3.31
C SER A 54 -11.17 10.97 -1.83
N PHE A 55 -10.34 9.98 -1.51
CA PHE A 55 -9.81 9.75 -0.16
C PHE A 55 -8.75 10.78 0.24
N LEU A 56 -7.81 11.10 -0.67
CA LEU A 56 -6.72 12.06 -0.45
C LEU A 56 -7.17 13.52 -0.60
N HIS A 57 -8.20 13.80 -1.41
CA HIS A 57 -8.68 15.15 -1.71
C HIS A 57 -10.18 15.30 -1.39
N PRO A 58 -10.60 15.23 -0.10
CA PRO A 58 -12.00 15.35 0.32
C PRO A 58 -12.63 16.75 0.13
N LYS A 59 -11.97 17.63 -0.63
CA LYS A 59 -12.47 18.98 -0.99
C LYS A 59 -12.68 19.16 -2.50
N ASP A 60 -12.16 18.28 -3.35
CA ASP A 60 -12.45 18.29 -4.79
C ASP A 60 -13.82 17.66 -5.07
N HIS A 61 -14.30 17.75 -6.32
CA HIS A 61 -15.70 17.65 -6.76
C HIS A 61 -16.54 16.41 -6.36
N LEU A 62 -15.97 15.42 -5.65
CA LEU A 62 -16.67 14.24 -5.09
C LEU A 62 -16.55 14.14 -3.54
N GLY A 63 -16.02 15.18 -2.88
CA GLY A 63 -15.25 15.15 -1.64
C GLY A 63 -15.85 14.48 -0.39
N SER A 64 -17.14 14.16 -0.35
CA SER A 64 -17.75 13.34 0.71
C SER A 64 -18.43 12.06 0.20
N LEU A 65 -18.73 11.94 -1.10
CA LEU A 65 -19.52 10.84 -1.67
C LEU A 65 -18.76 9.50 -1.73
N GLY A 66 -17.43 9.54 -1.78
CA GLY A 66 -16.61 8.34 -1.65
C GLY A 66 -16.60 7.82 -0.21
N LEU A 67 -16.43 8.73 0.75
CA LEU A 67 -16.32 8.41 2.18
C LEU A 67 -17.67 8.07 2.83
N SER A 68 -18.78 8.68 2.39
CA SER A 68 -20.12 8.39 2.92
C SER A 68 -20.69 7.04 2.47
N ARG A 69 -20.08 6.40 1.46
CA ARG A 69 -20.41 5.05 1.00
C ARG A 69 -19.67 3.95 1.76
N LEU A 70 -18.60 4.31 2.48
CA LEU A 70 -17.87 3.35 3.30
C LEU A 70 -18.64 3.08 4.59
N PRO A 71 -18.71 1.82 5.06
CA PRO A 71 -19.36 1.49 6.32
C PRO A 71 -18.56 2.06 7.49
N LYS A 72 -19.08 3.09 8.15
CA LYS A 72 -18.51 3.65 9.38
C LYS A 72 -19.19 3.00 10.57
N LYS A 73 -18.42 2.37 11.47
CA LYS A 73 -18.95 1.87 12.74
C LYS A 73 -19.31 3.04 13.66
N LEU A 74 -20.51 3.01 14.22
CA LEU A 74 -21.02 3.98 15.18
C LEU A 74 -20.88 3.47 16.61
N HIS A 75 -20.88 4.39 17.58
CA HIS A 75 -20.95 4.18 19.04
C HIS A 75 -19.86 3.33 19.73
N SER A 76 -19.06 2.56 18.99
CA SER A 76 -18.04 1.68 19.56
C SER A 76 -16.74 1.69 18.73
N PRO A 77 -15.57 1.95 19.33
CA PRO A 77 -14.30 1.84 18.64
C PRO A 77 -13.94 0.37 18.38
N LEU A 78 -13.43 0.08 17.19
CA LEU A 78 -12.78 -1.20 16.86
C LEU A 78 -11.42 -1.27 17.58
N GLY A 79 -11.44 -1.63 18.87
CA GLY A 79 -10.26 -1.78 19.70
C GLY A 79 -10.36 -3.04 20.56
N PHE A 80 -9.41 -3.96 20.38
CA PHE A 80 -9.33 -5.17 21.20
C PHE A 80 -8.99 -4.78 22.64
N HIS A 81 -9.92 -4.98 23.57
CA HIS A 81 -9.66 -4.88 25.00
C HIS A 81 -9.20 -6.26 25.47
N GLY A 82 -8.11 -6.31 26.26
CA GLY A 82 -7.42 -7.56 26.59
C GLY A 82 -8.24 -8.57 27.41
N ASP A 83 -9.40 -8.15 27.92
CA ASP A 83 -10.30 -8.91 28.79
C ASP A 83 -11.53 -9.47 28.06
N GLU A 84 -11.67 -9.26 26.74
CA GLU A 84 -12.79 -9.79 25.95
C GLU A 84 -12.76 -11.33 25.91
N PRO A 85 -13.86 -12.03 26.23
CA PRO A 85 -13.87 -13.49 26.29
C PRO A 85 -13.70 -14.12 24.90
N ALA A 86 -13.08 -15.30 24.86
CA ALA A 86 -12.85 -16.04 23.61
C ALA A 86 -14.18 -16.33 22.88
N GLY A 87 -14.37 -15.66 21.75
CA GLY A 87 -15.62 -15.68 20.96
C GLY A 87 -16.32 -14.32 20.83
N GLN A 88 -15.92 -13.31 21.60
CA GLN A 88 -16.36 -11.91 21.45
C GLN A 88 -15.22 -11.05 20.89
N GLN A 89 -14.72 -11.41 19.70
CA GLN A 89 -13.78 -10.53 19.00
C GLN A 89 -14.56 -9.37 18.34
N PRO A 90 -14.06 -8.12 18.41
CA PRO A 90 -14.77 -6.97 17.86
C PRO A 90 -14.78 -7.00 16.33
N GLU A 91 -15.84 -7.54 15.75
CA GLU A 91 -16.08 -7.57 14.31
C GLU A 91 -16.43 -6.17 13.77
N GLY A 92 -16.09 -5.95 12.51
CA GLY A 92 -16.56 -4.80 11.75
C GLY A 92 -16.01 -4.75 10.34
N TRP A 93 -16.74 -4.04 9.50
CA TRP A 93 -16.38 -3.84 8.10
C TRP A 93 -15.28 -2.79 8.00
N GLY A 94 -14.36 -3.07 7.10
CA GLY A 94 -13.11 -2.36 7.03
C GLY A 94 -12.64 -2.20 5.60
N ILE A 95 -11.60 -1.38 5.53
CA ILE A 95 -10.91 -0.93 4.34
C ILE A 95 -9.40 -0.95 4.70
N TYR A 96 -8.49 -1.02 3.73
CA TYR A 96 -7.12 -1.52 3.75
C TYR A 96 -6.60 -1.16 2.33
N ILE A 97 -5.56 -0.34 2.03
CA ILE A 97 -5.43 0.42 0.74
C ILE A 97 -4.14 0.17 -0.15
N VAL A 98 -4.16 -0.53 -1.31
CA VAL A 98 -3.03 -1.38 -1.81
C VAL A 98 -1.81 -0.55 -2.19
N GLU A 99 -0.76 -0.63 -1.39
CA GLU A 99 0.50 0.06 -1.65
C GLU A 99 1.40 -0.74 -2.59
N GLY A 100 0.96 -0.84 -3.84
CA GLY A 100 1.76 -1.36 -4.94
C GLY A 100 2.91 -0.40 -5.27
N TYR A 101 4.15 -0.81 -4.95
CA TYR A 101 5.35 -0.11 -5.40
C TYR A 101 5.33 0.08 -6.93
N ARG A 102 5.69 1.29 -7.40
CA ARG A 102 5.79 1.61 -8.83
C ARG A 102 7.02 0.94 -9.44
N TRP A 103 6.99 -0.37 -9.63
CA TRP A 103 8.06 -1.20 -10.21
C TRP A 103 8.66 -0.61 -11.51
N SER A 104 7.84 0.06 -12.33
CA SER A 104 8.33 0.75 -13.52
C SER A 104 9.37 1.84 -13.23
N LEU A 105 9.20 2.60 -12.15
CA LEU A 105 10.14 3.66 -11.75
C LEU A 105 11.48 3.07 -11.32
N PHE A 106 11.48 2.02 -10.50
CA PHE A 106 12.71 1.33 -10.08
C PHE A 106 13.48 0.73 -11.26
N ARG A 107 12.79 0.14 -12.24
CA ARG A 107 13.42 -0.37 -13.48
C ARG A 107 14.12 0.73 -14.27
N TRP A 108 13.45 1.86 -14.50
CA TRP A 108 14.03 3.00 -15.21
C TRP A 108 15.19 3.65 -14.44
N LEU A 109 15.05 3.82 -13.12
CA LEU A 109 16.10 4.38 -12.27
C LEU A 109 17.37 3.51 -12.29
N GLY A 110 17.21 2.18 -12.16
CA GLY A 110 18.32 1.23 -12.26
C GLY A 110 19.02 1.30 -13.62
N LEU A 111 18.26 1.28 -14.72
CA LEU A 111 18.81 1.37 -16.08
C LEU A 111 19.59 2.67 -16.30
N CYS A 112 19.04 3.82 -15.87
CA CYS A 112 19.73 5.10 -15.96
C CYS A 112 21.02 5.14 -15.13
N ALA A 113 21.00 4.61 -13.90
CA ALA A 113 22.18 4.55 -13.04
C ALA A 113 23.28 3.65 -13.65
N THR A 114 22.91 2.51 -14.23
CA THR A 114 23.82 1.63 -14.99
C THR A 114 24.45 2.39 -16.17
N VAL A 115 23.66 3.03 -17.03
CA VAL A 115 24.19 3.78 -18.19
C VAL A 115 25.13 4.91 -17.77
N ILE A 116 24.76 5.69 -16.75
CA ILE A 116 25.61 6.78 -16.21
C ILE A 116 26.93 6.21 -15.67
N SER A 117 26.88 5.12 -14.90
CA SER A 117 28.08 4.47 -14.35
C SER A 117 29.02 3.94 -15.45
N THR A 118 28.47 3.33 -16.51
CA THR A 118 29.26 2.89 -17.67
C THR A 118 29.88 4.07 -18.41
N VAL A 119 29.13 5.14 -18.66
CA VAL A 119 29.65 6.35 -19.33
C VAL A 119 30.78 7.01 -18.53
N LEU A 120 30.62 7.14 -17.20
CA LEU A 120 31.67 7.67 -16.31
C LEU A 120 32.92 6.78 -16.29
N SER A 121 32.74 5.46 -16.26
CA SER A 121 33.86 4.48 -16.31
C SER A 121 34.64 4.59 -17.63
N VAL A 122 33.95 4.68 -18.78
CA VAL A 122 34.59 4.85 -20.09
C VAL A 122 35.30 6.21 -20.20
N LEU A 123 34.67 7.30 -19.73
CA LEU A 123 35.30 8.62 -19.67
C LEU A 123 36.58 8.61 -18.82
N TRP A 124 36.56 7.93 -17.68
CA TRP A 124 37.75 7.77 -16.83
C TRP A 124 38.87 7.02 -17.56
N CYS A 125 38.56 5.86 -18.17
CA CYS A 125 39.54 5.09 -18.96
C CYS A 125 40.19 5.95 -20.06
N VAL A 126 39.41 6.78 -20.76
CA VAL A 126 39.90 7.65 -21.85
C VAL A 126 40.75 8.81 -21.32
N VAL A 127 40.34 9.47 -20.23
CA VAL A 127 41.05 10.65 -19.68
C VAL A 127 42.34 10.25 -18.96
N THR A 128 42.32 9.16 -18.20
CA THR A 128 43.49 8.73 -17.40
C THR A 128 44.42 7.78 -18.16
N GLY A 129 43.97 7.19 -19.27
CA GLY A 129 44.69 6.13 -19.98
C GLY A 129 44.75 4.79 -19.21
N ASP A 130 44.17 4.73 -18.01
CA ASP A 130 44.16 3.57 -17.13
C ASP A 130 42.82 2.82 -17.23
N ILE A 131 42.85 1.75 -18.02
CA ILE A 131 41.72 0.82 -18.21
C ILE A 131 41.39 0.08 -16.90
N GLN A 132 42.40 -0.26 -16.09
CA GLN A 132 42.22 -1.03 -14.86
C GLN A 132 41.54 -0.19 -13.78
N GLY A 133 42.00 1.06 -13.59
CA GLY A 133 41.38 2.03 -12.69
C GLY A 133 39.93 2.36 -13.07
N GLY A 134 39.68 2.72 -14.34
CA GLY A 134 38.33 3.10 -14.79
C GLY A 134 37.32 1.94 -14.73
N THR A 135 37.76 0.71 -15.05
CA THR A 135 36.93 -0.50 -14.89
C THR A 135 36.65 -0.79 -13.41
N GLY A 136 37.64 -0.61 -12.53
CA GLY A 136 37.49 -0.77 -11.08
C GLY A 136 36.45 0.19 -10.48
N VAL A 137 36.48 1.47 -10.84
CA VAL A 137 35.49 2.47 -10.41
C VAL A 137 34.09 2.13 -10.93
N GLY A 138 33.97 1.76 -12.20
CA GLY A 138 32.69 1.31 -12.78
C GLY A 138 32.10 0.11 -12.03
N ASN A 139 32.93 -0.89 -11.72
CA ASN A 139 32.49 -2.10 -11.04
C ASN A 139 32.09 -1.82 -9.57
N LEU A 140 32.77 -0.90 -8.88
CA LEU A 140 32.38 -0.43 -7.54
C LEU A 140 31.00 0.25 -7.55
N CYS A 141 30.75 1.14 -8.52
CA CYS A 141 29.46 1.82 -8.66
C CYS A 141 28.32 0.82 -8.95
N MET A 142 28.54 -0.15 -9.85
CA MET A 142 27.56 -1.21 -10.13
C MET A 142 27.32 -2.12 -8.91
N GLY A 143 28.37 -2.45 -8.16
CA GLY A 143 28.26 -3.23 -6.92
C GLY A 143 27.42 -2.53 -5.85
N LEU A 144 27.66 -1.22 -5.64
CA LEU A 144 26.85 -0.41 -4.73
C LEU A 144 25.39 -0.32 -5.19
N LEU A 145 25.14 -0.10 -6.49
CA LEU A 145 23.79 -0.10 -7.06
C LEU A 145 23.09 -1.45 -6.83
N ALA A 146 23.78 -2.57 -7.06
CA ALA A 146 23.24 -3.91 -6.83
C ALA A 146 22.92 -4.17 -5.35
N VAL A 147 23.80 -3.75 -4.42
CA VAL A 147 23.54 -3.86 -2.96
C VAL A 147 22.32 -3.03 -2.56
N VAL A 148 22.21 -1.77 -3.03
CA VAL A 148 21.04 -0.92 -2.74
C VAL A 148 19.76 -1.54 -3.31
N LEU A 149 19.78 -2.02 -4.55
CA LEU A 149 18.63 -2.70 -5.15
C LEU A 149 18.26 -3.98 -4.38
N CYS A 150 19.24 -4.78 -3.95
CA CYS A 150 18.98 -5.97 -3.13
C CYS A 150 18.38 -5.61 -1.76
N VAL A 151 18.87 -4.58 -1.08
CA VAL A 151 18.30 -4.12 0.21
C VAL A 151 16.87 -3.60 0.01
N VAL A 152 16.61 -2.84 -1.05
CA VAL A 152 15.25 -2.37 -1.40
C VAL A 152 14.34 -3.56 -1.74
N LEU A 153 14.78 -4.51 -2.56
CA LEU A 153 14.00 -5.70 -2.92
C LEU A 153 13.72 -6.61 -1.72
N LEU A 154 14.70 -6.80 -0.83
CA LEU A 154 14.52 -7.56 0.41
C LEU A 154 13.61 -6.82 1.39
N GLY A 155 13.71 -5.49 1.49
CA GLY A 155 12.80 -4.67 2.27
C GLY A 155 11.35 -4.76 1.77
N ILE A 156 11.14 -4.67 0.46
CA ILE A 156 9.82 -4.85 -0.17
C ILE A 156 9.32 -6.30 0.02
N ARG A 157 10.19 -7.31 -0.13
CA ARG A 157 9.80 -8.71 0.07
C ARG A 157 9.51 -9.05 1.53
N ALA A 158 10.19 -8.41 2.48
CA ALA A 158 9.92 -8.52 3.92
C ALA A 158 8.68 -7.72 4.35
N ALA A 159 8.36 -6.62 3.65
CA ALA A 159 7.07 -5.94 3.76
C ALA A 159 5.91 -6.75 3.14
N GLY A 160 6.23 -7.80 2.37
CA GLY A 160 5.26 -8.60 1.61
C GLY A 160 4.57 -7.79 0.51
N PRO A 161 3.60 -8.38 -0.20
CA PRO A 161 2.59 -7.57 -0.83
C PRO A 161 1.81 -6.92 0.33
N VAL A 162 1.98 -5.61 0.53
CA VAL A 162 1.04 -4.81 1.33
C VAL A 162 -0.23 -4.69 0.47
N GLU A 163 -0.92 -5.83 0.31
CA GLU A 163 -2.04 -6.06 -0.62
C GLU A 163 -3.35 -5.54 -0.05
N MET A 164 -3.23 -4.33 0.46
CA MET A 164 -4.17 -3.65 1.31
C MET A 164 -5.44 -3.41 0.44
N TYR A 165 -6.50 -4.23 0.44
CA TYR A 165 -7.65 -4.06 -0.51
C TYR A 165 -8.83 -3.21 -0.01
N VAL A 166 -9.17 -2.16 -0.82
CA VAL A 166 -9.34 -0.75 -0.34
C VAL A 166 -9.97 -0.55 0.99
#